data_AF-Q9MJC6-F1
#
_entry.id   AF-Q9MJC6-F1
#
_cell.length_a   1.000
_cell.length_b   1.000
_cell.length_c   1.000
_cell.angle_alpha   90.00
_cell.angle_beta   90.00
_cell.angle_gamma   90.00
#
_symmetry.space_group_name_H-M   'P 1'
#
loop_
_entity.id
_entity.type
_entity.pdbx_description
1 polymer ?
#
loop_
_entity_poly.entity_id
_entity_poly.type
_entity_poly.pdbx_seq_one_letter_code
_entity_poly.pdbx_strand_id
1 'polypeptide(L)'
;MLFPMALVWMSISLAETNRTPFDFAEGESELVSGFNVEYSSGGFALIFMAEYASILFMSMLFCVIFLGCDVFNLLFYMKLTFISFVFIWVRGTLPRFRYDKLMYLAWKCFLSFSLNYLLFFIGFKILLFSLL
;
A
#
# COMPACT_ATOMS: atom_id res chain seq x y z
N MET A 1 -5.22 -18.12 -6.13
CA MET A 1 -4.78 -18.08 -4.71
C MET A 1 -4.28 -16.71 -4.28
N LEU A 2 -3.47 -16.00 -5.08
CA LEU A 2 -2.90 -14.70 -4.65
C LEU A 2 -3.86 -13.50 -4.71
N PHE A 3 -5.03 -13.59 -5.36
CA PHE A 3 -5.91 -12.43 -5.53
C PHE A 3 -6.35 -11.78 -4.19
N PRO A 4 -6.78 -12.53 -3.16
CA PRO A 4 -7.05 -11.95 -1.84
C PRO A 4 -5.81 -11.31 -1.18
N MET A 5 -4.62 -11.90 -1.38
CA MET A 5 -3.35 -11.34 -0.88
C MET A 5 -3.01 -10.01 -1.55
N ALA A 6 -3.31 -9.89 -2.85
CA ALA A 6 -3.10 -8.65 -3.61
C ALA A 6 -3.97 -7.52 -3.07
N LEU A 7 -5.24 -7.78 -2.76
CA LEU A 7 -6.14 -6.77 -2.17
C LEU A 7 -5.66 -6.31 -0.79
N VAL A 8 -5.23 -7.24 0.06
CA VAL A 8 -4.67 -6.90 1.37
C VAL A 8 -3.38 -6.10 1.22
N TRP A 9 -2.48 -6.51 0.33
CA TRP A 9 -1.25 -5.76 0.05
C TRP A 9 -1.55 -4.34 -0.44
N MET A 10 -2.52 -4.17 -1.34
CA MET A 10 -2.92 -2.85 -1.84
C MET A 10 -3.35 -1.95 -0.67
N SER A 11 -4.15 -2.47 0.27
CA SER A 11 -4.54 -1.72 1.46
C SER A 11 -3.37 -1.39 2.41
N ILE A 12 -2.37 -2.26 2.52
CA ILE A 12 -1.16 -2.02 3.31
C ILE A 12 -0.28 -0.95 2.65
N SER A 13 -0.10 -0.99 1.32
CA SER A 13 0.65 0.02 0.59
C SER A 13 0.03 1.41 0.66
N LEU A 14 -1.31 1.49 0.77
CA LEU A 14 -2.02 2.74 1.06
C LEU A 14 -1.75 3.24 2.48
N ALA A 15 -1.68 2.34 3.46
CA ALA A 15 -1.36 2.71 4.84
C ALA A 15 0.10 3.16 5.00
N GLU A 16 1.04 2.53 4.31
CA GLU A 16 2.47 2.86 4.39
C GLU A 16 2.81 4.21 3.74
N THR A 17 2.08 4.59 2.68
CA THR A 17 2.24 5.90 2.04
C THR A 17 1.59 7.04 2.84
N ASN A 18 1.01 6.75 4.03
CA ASN A 18 0.37 7.72 4.92
C ASN A 18 -0.64 8.63 4.21
N ARG A 19 -1.30 8.15 3.15
CA ARG A 19 -2.28 8.92 2.38
C ARG A 19 -3.71 8.54 2.73
N THR A 20 -4.63 9.48 2.49
CA THR A 20 -6.06 9.31 2.73
C THR A 20 -6.55 8.04 2.02
N PRO A 21 -7.18 7.11 2.73
CA PRO A 21 -7.91 7.29 3.99
C PRO A 21 -7.12 7.04 5.30
N PHE A 22 -5.82 6.73 5.22
CA PHE A 22 -4.93 6.42 6.37
C PHE A 22 -3.95 7.55 6.71
N ASP A 23 -4.33 8.78 6.37
CA ASP A 23 -3.52 9.99 6.59
C ASP A 23 -3.75 10.55 8.00
N PHE A 24 -2.91 10.12 8.94
CA PHE A 24 -2.94 10.51 10.35
C PHE A 24 -1.86 11.54 10.73
N ALA A 25 -0.72 11.50 10.03
CA ALA A 25 0.41 12.38 10.32
C ALA A 25 0.18 13.80 9.81
N GLU A 26 -0.61 13.97 8.74
CA GLU A 26 -0.84 15.25 8.06
C GLU A 26 -2.25 15.80 8.34
N GLY A 27 -2.99 15.23 9.30
CA GLY A 27 -4.42 15.46 9.51
C GLY A 27 -4.81 16.94 9.69
N GLU A 28 -5.04 17.64 8.57
CA GLU A 28 -5.29 19.09 8.50
C GLU A 28 -6.45 19.57 9.39
N SER A 29 -7.40 18.69 9.71
CA SER A 29 -8.57 18.97 10.54
C SER A 29 -8.31 18.85 12.04
N GLU A 30 -7.27 18.12 12.46
CA GLU A 30 -6.99 17.80 13.86
C GLU A 30 -5.66 18.40 14.33
N LEU A 31 -4.66 18.39 13.45
CA LEU A 31 -3.32 18.92 13.68
C LEU A 31 -3.01 19.79 12.46
N VAL A 32 -3.22 21.11 12.54
CA VAL A 32 -2.96 22.09 11.47
C VAL A 32 -1.67 21.71 10.72
N SER A 33 -1.80 21.03 9.57
CA SER A 33 -0.72 20.42 8.77
C SER A 33 0.40 19.66 9.52
N GLY A 34 0.14 19.11 10.71
CA GLY A 34 1.04 18.24 11.47
C GLY A 34 2.52 18.68 11.50
N PHE A 35 3.40 17.82 11.00
CA PHE A 35 4.86 18.02 10.96
C PHE A 35 5.33 19.00 9.87
N ASN A 36 4.48 19.34 8.91
CA ASN A 36 4.81 20.26 7.81
C ASN A 36 4.81 21.74 8.25
N VAL A 37 4.30 22.06 9.44
CA VAL A 37 4.25 23.44 9.98
C VAL A 37 5.63 24.02 10.24
N GLU A 38 6.59 23.17 10.62
CA GLU A 38 7.93 23.61 11.03
C GLU A 38 8.87 23.82 9.83
N TYR A 39 8.52 23.26 8.67
CA TYR A 39 9.35 23.32 7.46
C TYR A 39 8.96 24.50 6.58
N SER A 40 9.94 25.35 6.27
CA SER A 40 9.78 26.42 5.28
C SER A 40 10.04 25.91 3.85
N SER A 41 9.32 26.52 2.89
CA SER A 41 9.44 26.44 1.43
C SER A 41 10.17 25.22 0.83
N GLY A 42 11.50 25.19 0.87
CA GLY A 42 12.31 24.13 0.27
C GLY A 42 12.24 22.79 1.00
N GLY A 43 12.24 22.80 2.33
CA GLY A 43 12.08 21.58 3.13
C GLY A 43 10.70 20.96 2.94
N PHE A 44 9.67 21.81 2.87
CA PHE A 44 8.31 21.42 2.52
C PHE A 44 8.25 20.74 1.15
N ALA A 45 8.85 21.34 0.11
CA ALA A 45 8.86 20.77 -1.23
C ALA A 45 9.52 19.38 -1.30
N LEU A 46 10.59 19.15 -0.54
CA LEU A 46 11.27 17.84 -0.49
C LEU A 46 10.39 16.76 0.14
N ILE A 47 9.61 17.10 1.17
CA ILE A 47 8.68 16.16 1.82
C ILE A 47 7.61 15.71 0.82
N PHE A 48 6.97 16.63 0.09
CA PHE A 48 5.98 16.25 -0.93
C PHE A 48 6.60 15.40 -2.05
N MET A 49 7.80 15.77 -2.52
CA MET A 49 8.48 14.96 -3.54
C MET A 49 8.79 13.55 -3.03
N ALA A 50 9.19 13.39 -1.77
CA ALA A 50 9.44 12.09 -1.16
C ALA A 50 8.16 11.25 -1.03
N GLU A 51 7.03 11.85 -0.65
CA GLU A 51 5.73 11.17 -0.59
C GLU A 51 5.24 10.71 -1.98
N TYR A 52 5.37 11.56 -3.00
CA TYR A 52 4.99 11.14 -4.36
C TYR A 52 5.93 10.07 -4.91
N ALA A 53 7.23 10.14 -4.57
CA ALA A 53 8.18 9.09 -4.91
C ALA A 53 7.82 7.76 -4.22
N SER A 54 7.37 7.77 -2.96
CA SER A 54 6.97 6.55 -2.24
C SER A 54 5.72 5.92 -2.85
N ILE A 55 4.74 6.72 -3.33
CA ILE A 55 3.57 6.20 -4.06
C ILE A 55 4.00 5.47 -5.35
N LEU A 56 4.87 6.10 -6.14
CA LEU A 56 5.38 5.48 -7.36
C LEU A 56 6.15 4.19 -7.05
N PHE A 57 6.99 4.21 -6.02
CA PHE A 57 7.74 3.04 -5.60
C PHE A 57 6.83 1.88 -5.14
N MET A 58 5.82 2.16 -4.32
CA MET A 58 4.87 1.15 -3.86
C MET A 58 4.02 0.59 -5.01
N SER A 59 3.63 1.42 -5.98
CA SER A 59 2.93 0.97 -7.18
C SER A 59 3.81 0.04 -8.04
N MET A 60 5.11 0.33 -8.13
CA MET A 60 6.07 -0.53 -8.83
C MET A 60 6.19 -1.89 -8.13
N LEU A 61 6.34 -1.91 -6.80
CA LEU A 61 6.41 -3.16 -6.03
C LEU A 61 5.17 -4.03 -6.23
N PHE A 62 3.97 -3.42 -6.23
CA PHE A 62 2.73 -4.14 -6.49
C PHE A 62 2.73 -4.79 -7.88
N CYS A 63 3.15 -4.07 -8.92
CA CYS A 63 3.23 -4.61 -10.27
C CYS A 63 4.21 -5.78 -10.36
N VAL A 64 5.39 -5.67 -9.75
CA VAL A 64 6.42 -6.72 -9.75
C VAL A 64 5.92 -7.99 -9.06
N ILE A 65 5.26 -7.86 -7.90
CA ILE A 65 4.83 -9.00 -7.08
C ILE A 65 3.59 -9.70 -7.66
N PHE A 66 2.61 -8.94 -8.18
CA PHE A 66 1.30 -9.49 -8.54
C PHE A 66 0.97 -9.49 -10.03
N LEU A 67 1.51 -8.57 -10.83
CA LEU A 67 1.09 -8.34 -12.23
C LEU A 67 2.15 -8.76 -13.28
N GLY A 68 3.25 -9.37 -12.83
CA GLY A 68 4.35 -9.84 -13.68
C GLY A 68 5.43 -8.77 -13.89
N CYS A 69 6.68 -9.16 -13.66
CA CYS A 69 7.85 -8.29 -13.76
C CYS A 69 8.41 -8.24 -15.19
N ASP A 70 7.66 -7.62 -16.11
CA ASP A 70 8.07 -7.47 -17.51
C ASP A 70 8.66 -6.07 -17.79
N VAL A 71 9.75 -5.73 -17.11
CA VAL A 71 10.32 -4.36 -17.10
C VAL A 71 10.65 -3.83 -18.50
N PHE A 72 11.04 -4.72 -19.42
CA PHE A 72 11.42 -4.34 -20.79
C PHE A 72 10.21 -4.05 -21.70
N ASN A 73 9.01 -4.48 -21.34
CA ASN A 73 7.81 -4.27 -22.15
C ASN A 73 7.12 -2.96 -21.77
N LEU A 74 6.68 -2.20 -22.79
CA LEU A 74 5.88 -0.97 -22.62
C LEU A 74 4.60 -1.19 -21.79
N LEU A 75 4.06 -2.42 -21.83
CA LEU A 75 2.92 -2.85 -21.02
C LEU A 75 3.15 -2.72 -19.51
N PHE A 76 4.39 -2.85 -19.03
CA PHE A 76 4.70 -2.69 -17.61
C PHE A 76 4.46 -1.26 -17.12
N TYR A 77 4.89 -0.26 -17.90
CA TYR A 77 4.66 1.14 -17.57
C TYR A 77 3.17 1.52 -17.60
N MET A 78 2.39 0.90 -18.50
CA MET A 78 0.93 1.05 -18.51
C MET A 78 0.27 0.44 -17.26
N LYS A 79 0.75 -0.73 -16.79
CA LYS A 79 0.28 -1.32 -15.53
C LYS A 79 0.64 -0.45 -14.32
N LEU A 80 1.87 0.09 -14.28
CA LEU A 80 2.34 0.95 -13.19
C LEU A 80 1.49 2.23 -13.09
N THR A 81 1.28 2.91 -14.21
CA THR A 81 0.42 4.11 -14.25
C THR A 81 -1.03 3.81 -13.88
N PHE A 82 -1.54 2.62 -14.24
CA PHE A 82 -2.86 2.20 -13.79
C PHE A 82 -2.93 2.00 -12.27
N ILE A 83 -1.92 1.39 -11.64
CA ILE A 83 -1.90 1.22 -10.18
C ILE A 83 -1.76 2.57 -9.47
N SER A 84 -0.91 3.47 -9.93
CA SER A 84 -0.81 4.81 -9.33
C SER A 84 -2.11 5.60 -9.50
N PHE A 85 -2.84 5.41 -10.60
CA PHE A 85 -4.19 5.96 -10.76
C PHE A 85 -5.17 5.43 -9.70
N VAL A 86 -5.09 4.14 -9.33
CA VAL A 86 -5.92 3.58 -8.24
C VAL A 86 -5.62 4.26 -6.90
N PHE A 87 -4.37 4.61 -6.58
CA PHE A 87 -4.05 5.36 -5.37
C PHE A 87 -4.79 6.71 -5.32
N ILE A 88 -4.84 7.43 -6.45
CA ILE A 88 -5.54 8.70 -6.56
C ILE A 88 -7.06 8.50 -6.49
N TRP A 89 -7.58 7.44 -7.11
CA TRP A 89 -9.00 7.14 -7.10
C TRP A 89 -9.52 6.78 -5.70
N VAL A 90 -8.77 5.99 -4.94
CA VAL A 90 -9.11 5.62 -3.56
C VAL A 90 -9.21 6.86 -2.67
N ARG A 91 -8.30 7.83 -2.85
CA ARG A 91 -8.35 9.12 -2.15
C ARG A 91 -9.64 9.89 -2.41
N GLY A 92 -10.18 9.84 -3.63
CA GLY A 92 -11.39 10.56 -3.98
C GLY A 92 -12.70 9.92 -3.49
N THR A 93 -12.65 8.65 -3.06
CA THR A 93 -13.88 7.85 -2.80
C THR A 93 -14.10 7.52 -1.33
N LEU A 94 -13.06 7.41 -0.51
CA LEU A 94 -13.17 6.94 0.87
C LEU A 94 -13.02 8.07 1.89
N PRO A 95 -13.83 8.08 2.96
CA PRO A 95 -13.62 8.97 4.10
C PRO A 95 -12.38 8.54 4.89
N ARG A 96 -11.80 9.47 5.65
CA ARG A 96 -10.66 9.20 6.54
C ARG A 96 -11.06 8.18 7.63
N PHE A 97 -10.18 7.21 7.89
CA PHE A 97 -10.34 6.29 9.02
C PHE A 97 -9.82 6.92 10.31
N ARG A 98 -10.30 6.45 11.46
CA ARG A 98 -9.68 6.74 12.76
C ARG A 98 -8.53 5.78 13.05
N TYR A 99 -7.52 6.26 13.79
CA TYR A 99 -6.32 5.48 14.11
C TYR A 99 -6.64 4.15 14.82
N ASP A 100 -7.58 4.18 15.77
CA ASP A 100 -8.04 2.98 16.49
C ASP A 100 -8.54 1.87 15.55
N LYS A 101 -9.26 2.26 14.49
CA LYS A 101 -9.84 1.32 13.52
C LYS A 101 -8.77 0.77 12.58
N LEU A 102 -7.77 1.57 12.20
CA LEU A 102 -6.63 1.08 11.45
C LEU A 102 -5.84 0.06 12.27
N MET A 103 -5.55 0.36 13.53
CA MET A 103 -4.81 -0.56 14.39
C MET A 103 -5.58 -1.86 14.61
N TYR A 104 -6.89 -1.79 14.81
CA TYR A 104 -7.74 -2.98 14.85
C TYR A 104 -7.65 -3.79 13.55
N LEU A 105 -7.72 -3.14 12.39
CA LEU A 105 -7.62 -3.79 11.08
C LEU A 105 -6.26 -4.48 10.89
N ALA A 106 -5.16 -3.81 11.22
CA ALA A 106 -3.81 -4.35 11.09
C ALA A 106 -3.59 -5.57 11.99
N TRP A 107 -3.92 -5.44 13.28
CA TRP A 107 -3.62 -6.46 14.27
C TRP A 107 -4.58 -7.63 14.28
N LYS A 108 -5.88 -7.40 14.07
CA LYS A 108 -6.88 -8.48 14.14
C LYS A 108 -7.24 -9.07 12.78
N CYS A 109 -7.23 -8.28 11.72
CA CYS A 109 -7.60 -8.78 10.40
C CYS A 109 -6.37 -9.15 9.57
N PHE A 110 -5.46 -8.21 9.32
CA PHE A 110 -4.33 -8.45 8.41
C PHE A 110 -3.32 -9.45 8.96
N LEU A 111 -2.99 -9.38 10.25
CA LEU A 111 -2.06 -10.34 10.87
C LEU A 111 -2.61 -11.78 10.85
N SER A 112 -3.85 -11.98 11.28
CA SER A 112 -4.48 -13.31 11.25
C SER A 112 -4.60 -13.84 9.82
N PHE A 113 -4.91 -12.96 8.86
CA PHE A 113 -4.98 -13.32 7.44
C PHE A 113 -3.62 -13.73 6.87
N SER A 114 -2.56 -12.95 7.12
CA SER A 114 -1.22 -13.23 6.58
C SER A 114 -0.63 -14.52 7.13
N LEU A 115 -0.82 -14.80 8.42
CA LEU A 115 -0.37 -16.04 9.05
C LEU A 115 -1.07 -17.27 8.47
N ASN A 116 -2.40 -17.21 8.28
CA ASN A 116 -3.15 -18.32 7.68
C ASN A 116 -2.69 -18.60 6.24
N TYR A 117 -2.46 -17.56 5.44
CA TYR A 117 -1.97 -17.73 4.06
C TYR A 117 -0.54 -18.29 4.02
N LEU A 118 0.33 -17.87 4.94
CA LEU A 118 1.69 -18.40 5.03
C LEU A 118 1.67 -19.91 5.33
N LEU A 119 0.89 -20.34 6.32
CA LEU A 119 0.73 -21.77 6.63
C LEU A 119 0.14 -22.55 5.45
N PHE A 120 -0.86 -21.98 4.77
CA PHE A 120 -1.47 -22.61 3.59
C PHE A 120 -0.46 -22.83 2.46
N PHE A 121 0.37 -21.83 2.12
CA PHE A 121 1.36 -21.96 1.05
C PHE A 121 2.49 -22.93 1.41
N ILE A 122 2.94 -22.95 2.68
CA ILE A 122 3.94 -23.92 3.13
C ILE A 122 3.38 -25.35 3.06
N GLY A 123 2.17 -25.57 3.58
CA GLY A 123 1.51 -26.87 3.53
C GLY A 123 1.28 -27.36 2.11
N PHE A 124 0.82 -26.48 1.22
CA PHE A 124 0.61 -26.80 -0.19
C PHE A 124 1.91 -27.18 -0.91
N LYS A 125 3.02 -26.47 -0.62
CA LYS A 125 4.33 -26.79 -1.18
C LYS A 125 4.83 -28.17 -0.72
N ILE A 126 4.67 -28.50 0.57
CA ILE A 126 5.06 -29.82 1.10
C ILE A 126 4.23 -30.93 0.47
N LEU A 127 2.92 -30.73 0.32
CA LEU A 127 2.03 -31.70 -0.32
C LEU A 127 2.41 -31.95 -1.78
N LEU A 128 2.71 -30.89 -2.54
CA LEU A 128 3.20 -31.03 -3.91
C LEU A 128 4.54 -31.77 -3.95
N PHE A 129 5.46 -31.49 -3.04
CA PHE A 129 6.73 -32.22 -2.97
C PHE A 129 6.55 -33.70 -2.63
N SER A 130 5.55 -34.06 -1.81
CA SER A 130 5.27 -35.46 -1.47
C SER A 130 4.58 -36.26 -2.59
N LEU A 131 3.92 -35.57 -3.54
CA LEU A 131 3.22 -36.18 -4.67
C LEU A 131 4.10 -36.35 -5.91
N LEU A 132 5.25 -35.66 -5.95
CA LEU A 132 6.22 -35.66 -7.04
C LEU A 132 7.35 -36.65 -6.72
#